data_AF-A0A259S953-F1
#
_entry.id   AF-A0A259S953-F1
#
_cell.length_a   1.000
_cell.length_b   1.000
_cell.length_c   1.000
_cell.angle_alpha   90.00
_cell.angle_beta   90.00
_cell.angle_gamma   90.00
#
_symmetry.space_group_name_H-M   'P 1'
#
loop_
_entity.id
_entity.type
_entity.pdbx_description
1 polymer ?
#
loop_
_entity_poly.entity_id
_entity_poly.type
_entity_poly.pdbx_seq_one_letter_code
_entity_poly.pdbx_strand_id
1 'polypeptide(L)'
;MNQDAMIHPPGGLPEGAPKGLVDVWMPNAPTAASHAKAMLGHAIEHHAVGIVVWGLLLGVLIGFAIWFWRDWRGRVLRWQIRRLQHVLQRHPDQAPEPLGAALTWALSKYFQPRYFKTRSALDRRALSPDWRALVVRLDILRFGPKAAHEDWFALLRAMQACSRRNATAAATQVSRVKPS
;
A
#
# COMPACT_ATOMS: atom_id res chain seq x y z
N MET A 1 -37.69 -75.19 21.31
CA MET A 1 -36.28 -75.59 21.53
C MET A 1 -35.42 -74.37 21.29
N ASN A 2 -34.62 -74.01 22.28
CA ASN A 2 -34.00 -72.70 22.48
C ASN A 2 -33.06 -72.30 21.34
N GLN A 3 -33.23 -71.06 20.86
CA GLN A 3 -32.21 -70.34 20.12
C GLN A 3 -31.21 -69.77 21.15
N ASP A 4 -30.14 -70.52 21.41
CA ASP A 4 -29.02 -69.98 22.18
C ASP A 4 -28.28 -68.96 21.30
N ALA A 5 -28.49 -67.68 21.62
CA ALA A 5 -27.68 -66.60 21.09
C ALA A 5 -26.24 -66.80 21.57
N MET A 6 -25.35 -67.22 20.66
CA MET A 6 -23.91 -67.20 20.88
C MET A 6 -23.44 -65.75 20.96
N ILE A 7 -23.47 -65.19 22.17
CA ILE A 7 -22.83 -63.93 22.50
C ILE A 7 -21.33 -64.20 22.61
N HIS A 8 -20.56 -63.78 21.61
CA HIS A 8 -19.10 -63.84 21.66
C HIS A 8 -18.54 -62.58 22.36
N PRO A 9 -17.52 -62.73 23.23
CA PRO A 9 -16.88 -61.59 23.87
C PRO A 9 -16.15 -60.70 22.83
N PRO A 10 -16.17 -59.37 23.00
CA PRO A 10 -15.53 -58.47 22.06
C PRO A 10 -14.01 -58.64 22.16
N GLY A 11 -13.39 -59.12 21.06
CA GLY A 11 -11.93 -59.12 20.90
C GLY A 11 -11.26 -60.49 20.75
N GLY A 12 -12.00 -61.61 20.69
CA GLY A 12 -11.43 -62.94 20.43
C GLY A 12 -11.93 -63.55 19.13
N LEU A 13 -11.06 -63.76 18.15
CA LEU A 13 -11.36 -64.58 16.97
C LEU A 13 -11.43 -66.06 17.39
N PRO A 14 -12.47 -66.82 17.01
CA PRO A 14 -12.54 -68.25 17.32
C PRO A 14 -11.41 -69.01 16.61
N GLU A 15 -10.71 -69.89 17.32
CA GLU A 15 -9.54 -70.64 16.83
C GLU A 15 -9.83 -71.54 15.60
N GLY A 16 -11.10 -71.74 15.27
CA GLY A 16 -11.56 -72.47 14.07
C GLY A 16 -11.95 -71.60 12.87
N ALA A 17 -11.71 -70.28 12.89
CA ALA A 17 -12.10 -69.42 11.77
C ALA A 17 -11.26 -69.73 10.51
N PRO A 18 -11.88 -70.01 9.34
CA PRO A 18 -11.14 -70.24 8.11
C PRO A 18 -10.28 -69.01 7.79
N LYS A 19 -8.98 -69.24 7.57
CA LYS A 19 -8.00 -68.20 7.23
C LYS A 19 -8.45 -67.51 5.94
N GLY A 20 -9.07 -66.34 6.09
CA GLY A 20 -9.67 -65.54 5.01
C GLY A 20 -10.94 -64.79 5.41
N LEU A 21 -11.63 -65.21 6.48
CA LEU A 21 -12.84 -64.49 6.95
C LEU A 21 -12.51 -63.22 7.76
N VAL A 22 -11.30 -63.13 8.31
CA VAL A 22 -10.82 -61.97 9.09
C VAL A 22 -10.64 -60.74 8.19
N ASP A 23 -10.24 -60.95 6.94
CA ASP A 23 -10.07 -59.88 5.95
C ASP A 23 -11.42 -59.27 5.50
N VAL A 24 -12.53 -59.99 5.69
CA VAL A 24 -13.87 -59.50 5.37
C VAL A 24 -14.43 -58.59 6.46
N TRP A 25 -13.94 -58.72 7.70
CA TRP A 25 -14.50 -58.07 8.89
C TRP A 25 -13.73 -56.85 9.38
N MET A 26 -12.50 -56.63 8.91
CA MET A 26 -11.83 -55.36 9.16
C MET A 26 -12.29 -54.35 8.11
N PRO A 27 -13.07 -53.30 8.47
CA PRO A 27 -13.26 -52.19 7.55
C PRO A 27 -11.86 -51.65 7.24
N ASN A 28 -11.51 -51.63 5.95
CA ASN A 28 -10.24 -51.06 5.48
C ASN A 28 -10.00 -49.74 6.21
N ALA A 29 -8.98 -49.69 7.08
CA ALA A 29 -8.66 -48.48 7.80
C ALA A 29 -8.52 -47.37 6.75
N PRO A 30 -9.29 -46.27 6.87
CA PRO A 30 -9.30 -45.25 5.84
C PRO A 30 -7.87 -44.76 5.66
N THR A 31 -7.34 -44.90 4.44
CA THR A 31 -5.95 -44.56 4.13
C THR A 31 -5.68 -43.11 4.56
N ALA A 32 -4.46 -42.79 4.99
CA ALA A 32 -4.09 -41.43 5.38
C ALA A 32 -4.48 -40.37 4.32
N ALA A 33 -4.49 -40.75 3.04
CA ALA A 33 -4.97 -39.94 1.93
C ALA A 33 -6.48 -39.65 1.99
N SER A 34 -7.32 -40.62 2.39
CA SER A 34 -8.77 -40.42 2.55
C SER A 34 -9.11 -39.56 3.77
N HIS A 35 -8.38 -39.71 4.88
CA HIS A 35 -8.48 -38.81 6.04
C HIS A 35 -8.04 -37.38 5.70
N ALA A 36 -6.92 -37.24 4.98
CA ALA A 36 -6.44 -35.93 4.52
C ALA A 36 -7.44 -35.27 3.56
N LYS A 37 -8.04 -36.04 2.64
CA LYS A 37 -9.07 -35.55 1.71
C LYS A 37 -10.35 -35.14 2.43
N ALA A 38 -10.79 -35.89 3.44
CA ALA A 38 -11.96 -35.54 4.26
C ALA A 38 -11.70 -34.29 5.10
N MET A 39 -10.51 -34.16 5.69
CA MET A 39 -10.11 -32.94 6.42
C MET A 39 -9.99 -31.72 5.48
N LEU A 40 -9.43 -31.89 4.28
CA LEU A 40 -9.37 -30.81 3.29
C LEU A 40 -10.77 -30.41 2.82
N GLY A 41 -11.65 -31.38 2.55
CA GLY A 41 -13.03 -31.11 2.14
C GLY A 41 -13.80 -30.33 3.20
N HIS A 42 -13.69 -30.75 4.46
CA HIS A 42 -14.37 -30.08 5.58
C HIS A 42 -13.79 -28.68 5.87
N ALA A 43 -12.47 -28.50 5.74
CA ALA A 43 -11.82 -27.20 5.89
C ALA A 43 -12.17 -26.23 4.75
N ILE A 44 -12.31 -26.72 3.51
CA ILE A 44 -12.69 -25.90 2.36
C ILE A 44 -14.15 -25.46 2.47
N GLU A 45 -15.08 -26.35 2.83
CA GLU A 45 -16.49 -25.98 2.96
C GLU A 45 -16.75 -24.90 4.03
N HIS A 46 -16.02 -24.93 5.15
CA HIS A 46 -16.20 -23.95 6.22
C HIS A 46 -15.31 -22.70 6.12
N HIS A 47 -14.15 -22.78 5.47
CA HIS A 47 -13.19 -21.67 5.43
C HIS A 47 -12.96 -21.06 4.04
N ALA A 48 -13.52 -21.63 2.96
CA ALA A 48 -13.34 -21.08 1.61
C ALA A 48 -13.81 -19.62 1.51
N VAL A 49 -14.96 -19.29 2.11
CA VAL A 49 -15.48 -17.91 2.12
C VAL A 49 -14.53 -16.99 2.89
N GLY A 50 -14.00 -17.44 4.02
CA GLY A 50 -13.02 -16.68 4.81
C GLY A 50 -11.73 -16.43 4.04
N ILE A 51 -11.19 -17.45 3.37
CA ILE A 51 -9.97 -17.34 2.56
C ILE A 51 -10.16 -16.34 1.41
N VAL A 52 -11.30 -16.38 0.73
CA VAL A 52 -11.63 -15.43 -0.35
C VAL A 52 -11.75 -14.00 0.18
N VAL A 53 -12.44 -13.80 1.30
CA VAL A 53 -12.61 -12.47 1.93
C VAL A 53 -11.26 -11.91 2.39
N TRP A 54 -10.44 -12.70 3.07
CA TRP A 54 -9.10 -12.27 3.51
C TRP A 54 -8.16 -12.01 2.33
N GLY A 55 -8.23 -12.84 1.27
CA GLY A 55 -7.48 -12.64 0.04
C GLY A 55 -7.87 -11.34 -0.68
N LEU A 56 -9.17 -11.04 -0.78
CA LEU A 56 -9.68 -9.78 -1.32
C LEU A 56 -9.25 -8.58 -0.48
N LEU A 57 -9.38 -8.67 0.84
CA LEU A 57 -8.95 -7.61 1.75
C LEU A 57 -7.45 -7.32 1.60
N LEU A 58 -6.62 -8.36 1.56
CA LEU A 58 -5.19 -8.25 1.34
C LEU A 58 -4.88 -7.62 -0.02
N GLY A 59 -5.58 -8.03 -1.08
CA GLY A 59 -5.45 -7.44 -2.41
C GLY A 59 -5.80 -5.95 -2.44
N VAL A 60 -6.87 -5.55 -1.76
CA VAL A 60 -7.26 -4.13 -1.61
C VAL A 60 -6.20 -3.35 -0.84
N LEU A 61 -5.69 -3.88 0.27
CA LEU A 61 -4.65 -3.24 1.08
C LEU A 61 -3.35 -3.07 0.30
N ILE A 62 -2.92 -4.09 -0.44
CA ILE A 62 -1.74 -4.03 -1.31
C ILE A 62 -1.94 -3.00 -2.42
N GLY A 63 -3.11 -3.02 -3.08
CA GLY A 63 -3.46 -2.03 -4.09
C GLY A 63 -3.41 -0.61 -3.54
N PHE A 64 -3.93 -0.40 -2.32
CA PHE A 64 -3.90 0.88 -1.64
C PHE A 64 -2.48 1.30 -1.26
N ALA A 65 -1.65 0.37 -0.78
CA ALA A 65 -0.24 0.63 -0.44
C ALA A 65 0.56 1.04 -1.69
N ILE A 66 0.40 0.33 -2.81
CA ILE A 66 1.06 0.66 -4.08
C ILE A 66 0.57 2.01 -4.60
N TRP A 67 -0.74 2.25 -4.58
CA TRP A 67 -1.32 3.53 -5.00
C TRP A 67 -0.84 4.69 -4.12
N PHE A 68 -0.77 4.47 -2.81
CA PHE A 68 -0.27 5.45 -1.85
C PHE A 68 1.21 5.73 -2.09
N TRP A 69 2.04 4.69 -2.27
CA TRP A 69 3.46 4.81 -2.58
C TRP A 69 3.71 5.59 -3.87
N ARG A 70 2.89 5.36 -4.90
CA ARG A 70 3.03 5.99 -6.22
C ARG A 70 2.88 7.51 -6.20
N ASP A 71 1.98 8.06 -5.40
CA ASP A 71 1.74 9.51 -5.29
C ASP A 71 2.10 10.08 -3.89
N TRP A 72 2.79 9.31 -3.05
CA TRP A 72 3.14 9.73 -1.70
C TRP A 72 3.97 11.03 -1.73
N ARG A 73 4.90 11.15 -2.69
CA ARG A 73 5.78 12.31 -2.86
C ARG A 73 5.00 13.58 -3.20
N GLY A 74 4.04 13.47 -4.12
CA GLY A 74 3.17 14.58 -4.51
C GLY A 74 2.30 15.04 -3.33
N ARG A 75 1.78 14.09 -2.56
CA ARG A 75 0.99 14.39 -1.34
C ARG A 75 1.83 15.09 -0.28
N VAL A 76 3.04 14.61 -0.02
CA VAL A 76 3.96 15.25 0.95
C VAL A 76 4.29 16.67 0.53
N LEU A 77 4.63 16.91 -0.74
CA LEU A 77 4.90 18.26 -1.23
C LEU A 77 3.69 19.18 -1.04
N ARG A 78 2.48 18.71 -1.43
CA ARG A 78 1.24 19.47 -1.25
C ARG A 78 0.90 19.72 0.22
N TRP A 79 1.25 18.79 1.10
CA TRP A 79 1.08 18.96 2.54
C TRP A 79 2.06 19.98 3.11
N GLN A 80 3.34 19.91 2.72
CA GLN A 80 4.37 20.89 3.11
C GLN A 80 3.99 22.31 2.65
N ILE A 81 3.56 22.48 1.40
CA ILE A 81 3.12 23.78 0.88
C ILE A 81 1.92 24.31 1.68
N ARG A 82 0.92 23.46 1.98
CA ARG A 82 -0.25 23.86 2.79
C ARG A 82 0.13 24.21 4.23
N ARG A 83 1.08 23.49 4.81
CA ARG A 83 1.61 23.78 6.14
C ARG A 83 2.32 25.13 6.16
N LEU A 84 3.16 25.41 5.16
CA LEU A 84 3.85 26.69 5.04
C LEU A 84 2.86 27.84 4.82
N GLN A 85 1.81 27.64 4.01
CA GLN A 85 0.71 28.60 3.90
C GLN A 85 0.04 28.88 5.25
N HIS A 86 -0.27 27.84 6.05
CA HIS A 86 -0.86 28.02 7.37
C HIS A 86 0.06 28.73 8.37
N VAL A 87 1.35 28.40 8.36
CA VAL A 87 2.34 29.06 9.23
C VAL A 87 2.44 30.53 8.87
N LEU A 88 2.49 30.83 7.57
CA LEU A 88 2.52 32.20 7.05
C LEU A 88 1.24 32.96 7.44
N GLN A 89 0.06 32.33 7.39
CA GLN A 89 -1.20 32.95 7.82
C GLN A 89 -1.23 33.27 9.33
N ARG A 90 -0.65 32.39 10.16
CA ARG A 90 -0.67 32.55 11.62
C ARG A 90 0.40 33.49 12.15
N HIS A 91 1.50 33.62 11.44
CA HIS A 91 2.65 34.43 11.85
C HIS A 91 3.11 35.32 10.70
N PRO A 92 2.39 36.43 10.43
CA PRO A 92 2.72 37.34 9.34
C PRO A 92 4.09 38.00 9.52
N ASP A 93 4.54 38.13 10.77
CA ASP A 93 5.78 38.80 11.16
C ASP A 93 7.01 37.88 11.18
N GLN A 94 6.84 36.56 10.98
CA GLN A 94 7.98 35.65 10.94
C GLN A 94 8.82 35.93 9.68
N ALA A 95 10.13 36.04 9.86
CA ALA A 95 11.06 36.28 8.76
C ALA A 95 10.82 35.24 7.64
N PRO A 96 10.72 35.67 6.37
CA PRO A 96 10.43 34.77 5.26
C PRO A 96 11.59 33.82 4.88
N GLU A 97 12.80 34.06 5.39
CA GLU A 97 13.99 33.23 5.15
C GLU A 97 13.82 31.74 5.52
N PRO A 98 13.39 31.36 6.74
CA PRO A 98 13.12 29.96 7.10
C PRO A 98 12.07 29.32 6.19
N LEU A 99 11.10 30.10 5.70
CA LEU A 99 10.06 29.60 4.80
C LEU A 99 10.63 29.29 3.41
N GLY A 100 11.49 30.15 2.89
CA GLY A 100 12.22 29.91 1.64
C GLY A 100 13.12 28.68 1.72
N ALA A 101 13.88 28.52 2.81
CA ALA A 101 14.75 27.36 3.03
C ALA A 101 13.95 26.04 3.15
N ALA A 102 12.85 26.04 3.92
CA ALA A 102 11.96 24.89 4.04
C ALA A 102 11.34 24.49 2.70
N LEU A 103 10.97 25.47 1.87
CA LEU A 103 10.40 25.22 0.54
C LEU A 103 11.45 24.66 -0.43
N THR A 104 12.67 25.21 -0.44
CA THR A 104 13.77 24.65 -1.25
C THR A 104 14.07 23.21 -0.86
N TRP A 105 14.09 22.90 0.45
CA TRP A 105 14.29 21.53 0.95
C TRP A 105 13.14 20.58 0.57
N ALA A 106 11.89 21.04 0.66
CA ALA A 106 10.73 20.25 0.26
C ALA A 106 10.75 19.94 -1.25
N LEU A 107 11.15 20.91 -2.07
CA LEU A 107 11.29 20.75 -3.52
C LEU A 107 12.44 19.82 -3.88
N SER A 108 13.60 19.92 -3.20
CA SER A 108 14.73 19.03 -3.47
C SER A 108 14.39 17.58 -3.15
N LYS A 109 13.69 17.33 -2.03
CA LYS A 109 13.19 15.99 -1.70
C LYS A 109 12.19 15.43 -2.72
N TYR A 110 11.39 16.30 -3.34
CA TYR A 110 10.40 15.90 -4.34
C TYR A 110 11.04 15.56 -5.70
N PHE A 111 11.93 16.42 -6.20
CA PHE A 111 12.54 16.26 -7.52
C PHE A 111 13.81 15.40 -7.52
N GLN A 112 14.51 15.30 -6.39
CA GLN A 112 15.79 14.59 -6.27
C GLN A 112 15.80 13.58 -5.10
N PRO A 113 14.95 12.54 -5.16
CA PRO A 113 14.80 11.56 -4.08
C PRO A 113 16.08 10.77 -3.77
N ARG A 114 17.00 10.67 -4.73
CA ARG A 114 18.24 9.87 -4.62
C ARG A 114 19.39 10.62 -3.94
N TYR A 115 19.29 11.94 -3.80
CA TYR A 115 20.33 12.77 -3.21
C TYR A 115 19.93 13.25 -1.82
N PHE A 116 19.92 12.32 -0.85
CA PHE A 116 19.82 12.60 0.59
C PHE A 116 21.14 13.22 1.10
N LYS A 117 21.54 14.37 0.54
CA LYS A 117 22.59 15.19 1.12
C LYS A 117 21.91 16.36 1.83
N THR A 118 22.28 16.59 3.09
CA THR A 118 21.85 17.68 3.97
C THR A 118 22.04 19.08 3.36
N ARG A 119 22.75 19.17 2.23
CA ARG A 119 23.05 20.38 1.44
C ARG A 119 22.64 20.25 -0.04
N SER A 120 21.58 19.49 -0.34
CA SER A 120 21.09 19.31 -1.71
C SER A 120 20.56 20.64 -2.26
N ALA A 121 21.31 21.22 -3.20
CA ALA A 121 20.83 22.27 -4.07
C ALA A 121 19.87 21.65 -5.09
N LEU A 122 18.69 22.25 -5.26
CA LEU A 122 17.70 21.82 -6.24
C LEU A 122 18.29 21.92 -7.66
N ASP A 123 18.39 20.80 -8.39
CA ASP A 123 18.81 20.83 -9.79
C ASP A 123 17.71 21.41 -10.66
N ARG A 124 17.94 22.65 -11.09
CA ARG A 124 17.02 23.45 -11.90
C ARG A 124 16.86 22.91 -13.32
N ARG A 125 17.85 22.16 -13.82
CA ARG A 125 17.84 21.59 -15.18
C ARG A 125 16.85 20.42 -15.28
N ALA A 126 16.69 19.68 -14.20
CA ALA A 126 15.75 18.55 -14.10
C ALA A 126 14.28 18.98 -13.93
N LEU A 127 14.01 20.28 -13.71
CA LEU A 127 12.65 20.80 -13.54
C LEU A 127 11.97 21.06 -14.89
N SER A 128 10.66 20.83 -14.93
CA SER A 128 9.81 21.29 -16.03
C SER A 128 9.81 22.83 -16.09
N PRO A 129 9.51 23.43 -17.27
CA PRO A 129 9.56 24.88 -17.45
C PRO A 129 8.73 25.65 -16.42
N ASP A 130 7.51 25.18 -16.13
CA ASP A 130 6.60 25.78 -15.14
C ASP A 130 7.21 25.80 -13.73
N TRP A 131 7.83 24.69 -13.31
CA TRP A 131 8.49 24.59 -12.00
C TRP A 131 9.75 25.43 -11.95
N ARG A 132 10.50 25.53 -13.05
CA ARG A 132 11.71 26.35 -13.13
C ARG A 132 11.38 27.82 -12.92
N ALA A 133 10.31 28.33 -13.53
CA ALA A 133 9.85 29.72 -13.32
C ALA A 133 9.48 30.00 -11.85
N LEU A 134 8.77 29.07 -11.21
CA LEU A 134 8.39 29.19 -9.80
C LEU A 134 9.59 29.14 -8.85
N VAL A 135 10.61 28.33 -9.16
CA VAL A 135 11.86 28.26 -8.39
C VAL A 135 12.68 29.53 -8.56
N VAL A 136 12.72 30.12 -9.76
CA VAL A 136 13.37 31.43 -9.95
C VAL A 136 12.67 32.51 -9.11
N ARG A 137 11.32 32.52 -9.09
CA ARG A 137 10.57 33.45 -8.24
C ARG A 137 10.82 33.21 -6.75
N LEU A 138 10.96 31.96 -6.32
CA LEU A 138 11.40 31.61 -4.96
C LEU A 138 12.78 32.19 -4.64
N ASP A 139 13.75 32.01 -5.54
CA ASP A 139 15.11 32.51 -5.35
C ASP A 139 15.12 34.06 -5.24
N ILE A 140 14.34 34.75 -6.07
CA ILE A 140 14.18 36.21 -6.00
C ILE A 140 13.56 36.63 -4.66
N LEU A 141 12.53 35.95 -4.17
CA LEU A 141 11.91 36.29 -2.88
C LEU A 141 12.82 35.97 -1.70
N ARG A 142 13.70 34.97 -1.83
CA ARG A 142 14.60 34.52 -0.77
C ARG A 142 15.86 35.36 -0.63
N PHE A 143 16.44 35.80 -1.76
CA PHE A 143 17.71 36.52 -1.79
C PHE A 143 17.59 37.98 -2.25
N GLY A 144 16.42 38.38 -2.75
CA GLY A 144 16.14 39.73 -3.19
C GLY A 144 15.72 40.66 -2.06
N PRO A 145 15.23 41.87 -2.41
CA PRO A 145 14.73 42.83 -1.43
C PRO A 145 13.58 42.23 -0.61
N LYS A 146 13.38 42.76 0.61
CA LYS A 146 12.38 42.28 1.57
C LYS A 146 11.00 42.23 0.91
N ALA A 147 10.58 41.03 0.53
CA ALA A 147 9.36 40.84 -0.25
C ALA A 147 8.12 40.95 0.64
N ALA A 148 7.01 41.39 0.05
CA ALA A 148 5.75 41.46 0.75
C ALA A 148 5.25 40.05 1.10
N HIS A 149 4.48 39.98 2.18
CA HIS A 149 3.85 38.75 2.62
C HIS A 149 2.92 38.15 1.54
N GLU A 150 2.27 39.01 0.76
CA GLU A 150 1.41 38.64 -0.36
C GLU A 150 2.16 37.94 -1.49
N ASP A 151 3.41 38.32 -1.76
CA ASP A 151 4.25 37.69 -2.79
C ASP A 151 4.59 36.25 -2.44
N TRP A 152 4.87 36.00 -1.16
CA TRP A 152 5.09 34.65 -0.64
C TRP A 152 3.83 33.80 -0.74
N PHE A 153 2.65 34.35 -0.44
CA PHE A 153 1.38 33.66 -0.63
C PHE A 153 1.09 33.36 -2.09
N ALA A 154 1.31 34.33 -2.98
CA ALA A 154 1.11 34.18 -4.42
C ALA A 154 2.00 33.05 -4.97
N LEU A 155 3.27 33.00 -4.55
CA LEU A 155 4.18 31.93 -4.91
C LEU A 155 3.67 30.56 -4.44
N LEU A 156 3.29 30.44 -3.16
CA LEU A 156 2.82 29.17 -2.59
C LEU A 156 1.54 28.68 -3.30
N ARG A 157 0.60 29.58 -3.61
CA ARG A 157 -0.60 29.23 -4.39
C ARG A 157 -0.25 28.75 -5.79
N ALA A 158 0.67 29.44 -6.47
CA ALA A 158 1.10 29.07 -7.81
C ALA A 158 1.81 27.70 -7.85
N MET A 159 2.66 27.41 -6.85
CA MET A 159 3.28 26.09 -6.69
C MET A 159 2.26 24.98 -6.40
N GLN A 160 1.23 25.27 -5.60
CA GLN A 160 0.16 24.33 -5.33
C GLN A 160 -0.68 24.02 -6.59
N ALA A 161 -0.98 25.05 -7.40
CA ALA A 161 -1.68 24.90 -8.67
C ALA A 161 -0.86 24.07 -9.66
N CYS A 162 0.44 24.37 -9.79
CA CYS A 162 1.37 23.61 -10.64
C CYS A 162 1.48 22.14 -10.22
N SER A 163 1.58 21.87 -8.91
CA SER A 163 1.59 20.50 -8.37
C SER A 163 0.32 19.72 -8.71
N ARG A 164 -0.86 20.35 -8.66
CA ARG A 164 -2.13 19.72 -9.03
C ARG A 164 -2.20 19.41 -10.53
N ARG A 165 -1.77 20.35 -11.38
CA ARG A 165 -1.74 20.16 -12.85
C ARG A 165 -0.84 19.00 -13.27
N ASN A 166 0.33 18.87 -12.64
CA ASN A 166 1.22 17.73 -12.90
C ASN A 166 0.61 16.40 -12.44
N ALA A 167 -0.11 16.37 -11.32
CA ALA A 167 -0.80 15.16 -10.86
C ALA A 167 -1.92 14.74 -11.82
N THR A 168 -2.70 15.70 -12.34
CA THR A 168 -3.73 15.43 -13.35
C THR A 168 -3.11 14.99 -14.69
N ALA A 169 -2.04 15.65 -15.15
CA ALA A 169 -1.36 15.27 -16.38
C ALA A 169 -0.77 13.85 -16.32
N ALA A 170 -0.17 13.48 -15.18
CA ALA A 170 0.32 12.12 -14.93
C ALA A 170 -0.82 11.09 -14.92
N ALA A 171 -2.00 11.43 -14.38
CA ALA A 171 -3.17 10.56 -14.41
C ALA A 171 -3.76 10.39 -15.83
N THR A 172 -3.80 11.47 -16.62
CA THR A 172 -4.29 11.44 -18.01
C THR A 172 -3.34 10.65 -18.93
N GLN A 173 -2.02 10.77 -18.73
CA GLN A 173 -1.04 10.03 -19.53
C GLN A 173 -1.12 8.51 -19.30
N VAL A 174 -1.38 8.06 -18.07
CA VAL A 174 -1.63 6.65 -17.75
C VAL A 174 -2.91 6.12 -18.43
N SER A 175 -3.92 6.98 -18.58
CA SER A 175 -5.18 6.61 -19.25
C SER A 175 -5.02 6.53 -20.77
N ARG A 176 -4.08 7.29 -21.35
CA ARG A 176 -3.78 7.32 -22.80
C ARG A 176 -2.88 6.17 -23.28
N VAL A 177 -2.08 5.58 -22.39
CA VAL A 177 -1.17 4.46 -22.70
C VAL A 177 -1.84 3.09 -22.56
N LYS A 178 -3.16 3.05 -22.34
CA LYS A 178 -4.00 1.88 -22.63
C LYS A 178 -4.75 2.09 -23.96
N PRO A 179 -4.13 1.83 -25.12
CA PRO A 179 -4.88 1.36 -26.27
C PRO A 179 -5.15 -0.13 -26.04
N SER A 180 -6.43 -0.49 -25.97
CA SER A 180 -6.93 -1.80 -26.38
C SER A 180 -6.53 -2.10 -27.82
#